data_AF-A0A6N7LPU6-F1
#
_entry.id   AF-A0A6N7LPU6-F1
#
_cell.length_a   1.000
_cell.length_b   1.000
_cell.length_c   1.000
_cell.angle_alpha   90.00
_cell.angle_beta   90.00
_cell.angle_gamma   90.00
#
_symmetry.space_group_name_H-M   'P 1'
#
loop_
_entity.id
_entity.type
_entity.pdbx_description
1 polymer ?
#
loop_
_entity_poly.entity_id
_entity_poly.type
_entity_poly.pdbx_seq_one_letter_code
_entity_poly.pdbx_strand_id
1 'polypeptide(L)' 'RALTPQSVNLILKSRCKQAGLDPALFSAHGLRSGYLTEAANRGVSLPEAMQQSLHKSVTQAASYYNNAERKNGRAARLIV' A
#
# COMPACT_ATOMS: atom_id res chain seq x y z
N ARG A 1 -18.07 1.18 22.42
CA ARG A 1 -18.18 0.02 21.49
C ARG A 1 -17.14 0.21 20.39
N ALA A 2 -16.39 -0.82 19.98
CA ALA A 2 -15.38 -0.70 18.93
C ALA A 2 -16.04 -0.55 17.53
N LEU A 3 -15.34 0.11 16.60
CA LEU A 3 -15.76 0.18 15.20
C LEU A 3 -15.58 -1.19 14.52
N THR A 4 -16.50 -1.54 13.63
CA THR A 4 -16.33 -2.72 12.77
C THR A 4 -15.42 -2.37 11.58
N PRO A 5 -14.76 -3.35 10.95
CA PRO A 5 -14.00 -3.12 9.72
C PRO A 5 -14.85 -2.49 8.61
N GLN A 6 -16.13 -2.89 8.48
CA GLN A 6 -17.06 -2.30 7.54
C GLN A 6 -17.33 -0.83 7.85
N SER A 7 -17.52 -0.48 9.13
CA SER A 7 -17.70 0.91 9.57
C SER A 7 -16.50 1.77 9.19
N VAL A 8 -15.27 1.27 9.37
CA VAL A 8 -14.05 1.99 8.95
C VAL A 8 -14.05 2.23 7.44
N ASN A 9 -14.39 1.21 6.64
CA ASN A 9 -14.44 1.36 5.18
C ASN A 9 -15.51 2.36 4.73
N LEU A 10 -16.68 2.38 5.38
CA LEU A 10 -17.75 3.34 5.10
C LEU A 10 -17.34 4.77 5.46
N ILE A 11 -16.67 4.97 6.60
CA ILE A 11 -16.12 6.28 6.98
C ILE A 11 -15.15 6.77 5.90
N LEU A 12 -14.21 5.92 5.49
CA LEU A 12 -13.25 6.23 4.44
C LEU A 12 -13.95 6.64 3.13
N LYS A 13 -14.92 5.86 2.67
CA LYS A 13 -15.66 6.17 1.43
C LYS A 13 -16.42 7.51 1.52
N SER A 14 -16.99 7.81 2.68
CA SER A 14 -17.63 9.10 2.94
C SER A 14 -16.61 10.25 2.85
N ARG A 15 -15.40 10.08 3.41
CA ARG A 15 -14.32 11.08 3.31
C ARG A 15 -13.81 11.24 1.88
N CYS A 16 -13.66 10.16 1.12
CA CYS A 16 -13.31 10.22 -0.31
C CYS A 16 -14.32 11.08 -1.08
N LYS A 17 -15.62 10.85 -0.87
CA LYS A 17 -16.68 11.65 -1.49
C LYS A 17 -16.58 13.13 -1.13
N GLN A 18 -16.33 13.45 0.14
CA GLN A 18 -16.15 14.83 0.61
C GLN A 18 -14.92 15.51 -0.02
N ALA A 19 -13.88 14.75 -0.34
CA ALA A 19 -12.69 15.22 -1.01
C ALA A 19 -12.83 15.29 -2.55
N GLY A 20 -14.02 15.01 -3.11
CA GLY A 20 -14.25 15.00 -4.56
C GLY A 20 -13.68 13.77 -5.29
N LEU A 21 -13.31 12.72 -4.55
CA LEU A 21 -12.80 11.46 -5.10
C LEU A 21 -13.95 10.47 -5.31
N ASP A 22 -13.85 9.61 -6.32
CA ASP A 22 -14.80 8.51 -6.54
C ASP A 22 -14.63 7.41 -5.47
N PRO A 23 -15.58 7.22 -4.53
CA PRO A 23 -15.46 6.24 -3.46
C PRO A 23 -15.46 4.78 -3.93
N ALA A 24 -15.82 4.50 -5.18
CA ALA A 24 -15.73 3.15 -5.76
C ALA A 24 -14.27 2.72 -5.94
N LEU A 25 -13.36 3.67 -6.15
CA LEU A 25 -11.93 3.42 -6.37
C LEU A 25 -11.13 3.20 -5.07
N PHE A 26 -11.75 3.43 -3.90
CA PHE A 26 -11.06 3.39 -2.62
C PHE A 26 -11.64 2.34 -1.66
N SER A 27 -10.75 1.72 -0.89
CA SER A 27 -11.10 0.89 0.25
C SER A 27 -10.04 1.00 1.35
N ALA A 28 -10.42 0.74 2.60
CA ALA A 28 -9.47 0.78 3.73
C ALA A 28 -8.31 -0.21 3.54
N HIS A 29 -8.60 -1.41 3.06
CA HIS A 29 -7.56 -2.38 2.75
C HIS A 29 -6.70 -1.94 1.57
N GLY A 30 -7.31 -1.41 0.51
CA GLY A 30 -6.60 -0.90 -0.66
C GLY A 30 -5.64 0.25 -0.35
N LEU A 31 -5.97 1.14 0.59
CA LEU A 31 -5.03 2.18 1.03
C LEU A 31 -3.80 1.59 1.74
N ARG A 32 -3.97 0.52 2.52
CA ARG A 32 -2.85 -0.15 3.20
C ARG A 32 -1.91 -0.85 2.22
N SER A 33 -2.44 -1.54 1.21
CA SER A 33 -1.62 -2.14 0.15
C SER A 33 -0.99 -1.08 -0.76
N GLY A 34 -1.72 0.01 -1.04
CA GLY A 34 -1.23 1.18 -1.75
C GLY A 34 -0.03 1.82 -1.04
N TYR A 35 -0.06 1.94 0.29
CA TYR A 35 1.07 2.43 1.07
C TYR A 35 2.35 1.61 0.83
N LEU A 36 2.29 0.27 0.84
CA LEU A 36 3.46 -0.57 0.57
C LEU A 36 3.96 -0.43 -0.86
N THR A 37 3.04 -0.28 -1.82
CA THR A 37 3.38 -0.06 -3.22
C THR A 37 4.10 1.27 -3.41
N GLU A 38 3.60 2.34 -2.78
CA GLU A 38 4.21 3.66 -2.82
C GLU A 38 5.55 3.72 -2.07
N ALA A 39 5.68 3.04 -0.93
CA ALA A 39 6.94 2.90 -0.22
C ALA A 39 8.02 2.25 -1.10
N ALA A 40 7.65 1.17 -1.82
CA ALA A 40 8.55 0.53 -2.78
C ALA A 40 8.95 1.47 -3.93
N ASN A 41 7.99 2.20 -4.51
CA ASN A 41 8.25 3.16 -5.58
C ASN A 41 9.20 4.29 -5.15
N ARG A 42 9.18 4.66 -3.87
CA ARG A 42 10.03 5.69 -3.27
C ARG A 42 11.38 5.15 -2.75
N GLY A 43 11.66 3.86 -2.93
CA GLY A 43 12.90 3.24 -2.48
C GLY A 43 13.01 3.09 -0.96
N VAL A 44 11.89 3.17 -0.23
CA VAL A 44 11.86 2.90 1.21
C VAL A 44 12.08 1.41 1.43
N SER A 45 12.94 1.03 2.37
CA SER A 45 13.23 -0.39 2.60
C SER A 45 11.99 -1.16 3.07
N LEU A 46 11.86 -2.43 2.65
CA LEU A 46 10.73 -3.28 3.07
C LEU A 46 10.60 -3.38 4.61
N PRO A 47 11.67 -3.57 5.41
CA PRO A 47 11.56 -3.62 6.86
C PRO A 47 10.97 -2.33 7.47
N GLU A 48 11.39 -1.17 6.99
CA GLU A 48 10.89 0.14 7.44
C GLU A 48 9.40 0.32 7.09
N ALA A 49 9.02 -0.01 5.86
CA ALA A 49 7.62 0.06 5.44
C ALA A 49 6.75 -0.96 6.21
N MET A 50 7.29 -2.13 6.57
CA MET A 50 6.61 -3.11 7.41
C MET A 50 6.43 -2.64 8.86
N GLN A 51 7.39 -1.92 9.43
CA GLN A 51 7.26 -1.33 10.76
C GLN A 51 6.10 -0.34 10.83
N GLN A 52 5.97 0.54 9.83
CA GLN A 52 4.88 1.51 9.77
C GLN A 52 3.52 0.85 9.45
N SER A 53 3.50 -0.09 8.50
CA SER A 53 2.27 -0.75 8.09
C SER A 53 1.83 -1.89 9.02
N LEU A 54 2.67 -2.28 9.98
CA LEU A 54 2.45 -3.39 10.92
C LEU A 54 2.17 -4.73 10.22
N HIS A 55 2.79 -4.99 9.08
CA HIS A 55 2.77 -6.32 8.47
C HIS A 55 3.71 -7.24 9.22
N LYS A 56 3.21 -8.43 9.60
CA LYS A 56 4.02 -9.46 10.28
C LYS A 56 4.68 -10.43 9.30
N SER A 57 4.06 -10.62 8.13
CA SER A 57 4.56 -11.53 7.10
C SER A 57 5.36 -10.76 6.06
N VAL A 58 6.66 -11.06 5.99
CA VAL A 58 7.56 -10.54 4.94
C VAL A 58 7.05 -10.97 3.58
N THR A 59 6.66 -12.25 3.41
CA THR A 59 6.17 -12.78 2.13
C THR A 59 4.96 -12.02 1.62
N GLN A 60 4.01 -11.68 2.49
CA GLN A 60 2.82 -10.90 2.11
C GLN A 60 3.20 -9.49 1.67
N ALA A 61 4.06 -8.81 2.44
CA ALA A 61 4.46 -7.44 2.16
C ALA A 61 5.38 -7.32 0.93
N ALA A 62 6.29 -8.28 0.73
CA ALA A 62 7.23 -8.33 -0.38
C ALA A 62 6.55 -8.41 -1.76
N SER A 63 5.35 -9.00 -1.83
CA SER A 63 4.58 -9.07 -3.07
C SER A 63 4.35 -7.70 -3.73
N TYR A 64 4.24 -6.63 -2.92
CA TYR A 64 4.06 -5.26 -3.40
C TYR A 64 5.37 -4.62 -3.91
N TYR A 65 6.53 -5.11 -3.45
CA TYR A 65 7.86 -4.60 -3.83
C TYR A 65 8.36 -5.21 -5.14
N ASN A 66 7.98 -6.46 -5.44
CA ASN A 66 8.47 -7.22 -6.60
C ASN A 66 8.26 -6.53 -7.96
N ASN A 67 7.26 -5.66 -8.07
CA ASN A 67 6.99 -4.89 -9.29
C ASN A 67 7.85 -3.62 -9.39
N ALA A 68 8.07 -2.92 -8.27
CA ALA A 68 8.90 -1.72 -8.22
C ALA A 68 10.38 -2.07 -8.49
N GLU A 69 10.88 -3.11 -7.85
CA GLU A 69 12.25 -3.63 -8.04
C GLU A 69 12.50 -4.07 -9.48
N ARG A 70 11.53 -4.70 -10.14
CA ARG A 70 11.66 -5.09 -11.56
C ARG A 70 11.75 -3.89 -12.50
N LYS A 71 11.02 -2.81 -12.23
CA LYS A 71 11.02 -1.62 -13.09
C LYS A 71 12.26 -0.74 -12.90
N ASN A 72 12.72 -0.59 -11.67
CA ASN A 72 13.72 0.44 -11.31
C ASN A 72 15.00 -0.14 -10.67
N GLY A 73 15.07 -1.45 -10.45
CA GLY A 73 16.18 -2.10 -9.75
C GLY A 73 17.48 -2.07 -10.55
N ARG A 74 18.61 -2.13 -9.83
CA ARG A 74 19.95 -2.20 -10.44
C ARG A 74 20.10 -3.44 -11.33
N ALA A 75 19.42 -4.53 -10.99
CA ALA A 75 19.37 -5.75 -11.81
C ALA A 75 18.79 -5.51 -13.21
N ALA A 76 17.80 -4.62 -13.36
CA ALA A 76 17.23 -4.27 -14.66
C ALA A 76 18.22 -3.51 -15.57
N ARG A 77 19.33 -3.01 -15.02
CA ARG A 77 20.38 -2.27 -15.74
C ARG A 77 21.66 -3.06 -15.96
N LEU A 78 21.66 -4.38 -15.73
CA LEU A 78 22.84 -5.23 -15.89
C LEU A 78 23.09 -5.68 -17.35
N ILE A 79 22.10 -5.53 -18.24
CA ILE A 79 22.16 -5.97 -19.65
C ILE A 79 22.07 -4.75 -20.58
N VAL A 80 22.46 -3.56 -20.11
CA VAL A 80 22.61 -2.36 -20.94
C VAL A 80 24.08 -2.04 -21.08
#